data_AF-A0A257YSA4-F1
#
_entry.id   AF-A0A257YSA4-F1
#
_cell.length_a   1.000
_cell.length_b   1.000
_cell.length_c   1.000
_cell.angle_alpha   90.00
_cell.angle_beta   90.00
_cell.angle_gamma   90.00
#
_symmetry.space_group_name_H-M   'P 1'
#
loop_
_entity.id
_entity.type
_entity.pdbx_description
1 polymer ?
#
loop_
_entity_poly.entity_id
_entity_poly.type
_entity_poly.pdbx_seq_one_letter_code
_entity_poly.pdbx_strand_id
1 'polypeptide(L)'
;MWDAPELWFANDSMYHSPRLLPEMVARVRASAADLVALTASEEVAPHVQSYFFALKAPPERRQAARGFWDGVRALDDKLAVIRQYEIPHRARMEAGGLTVEALYATPAGPGNHLQGSWRSLLEQGFPFVKVELLRDNPFQLDLSGWRGALATHGFVVDEIAFHLGARPDGTAALMEMG
;
A
#
# COMPACT_ATOMS: atom_id res chain seq x y z
N MET A 1 -8.96 15.60 -14.86
CA MET A 1 -8.16 14.70 -13.99
C MET A 1 -6.73 14.59 -14.50
N TRP A 2 -6.51 14.05 -15.71
CA TRP A 2 -5.16 13.81 -16.26
C TRP A 2 -4.28 15.06 -16.48
N ASP A 3 -4.86 16.26 -16.46
CA ASP A 3 -4.13 17.54 -16.57
C ASP A 3 -3.63 18.09 -15.21
N ALA A 4 -3.94 17.44 -14.09
CA ALA A 4 -3.48 17.88 -12.77
C ALA A 4 -1.94 17.81 -12.65
N PRO A 5 -1.30 18.67 -11.84
CA PRO A 5 0.16 18.62 -11.68
C PRO A 5 0.63 17.28 -11.10
N GLU A 6 -0.12 16.71 -10.16
CA GLU A 6 0.08 15.35 -9.62
C GLU A 6 -1.27 14.63 -9.48
N LEU A 7 -1.25 13.31 -9.63
CA LEU A 7 -2.39 12.44 -9.31
C LEU A 7 -1.99 11.46 -8.22
N TRP A 8 -2.82 11.34 -7.19
CA TRP A 8 -2.60 10.45 -6.06
C TRP A 8 -3.69 9.40 -6.02
N PHE A 9 -3.28 8.15 -5.97
CA PHE A 9 -4.15 6.99 -5.89
C PHE A 9 -3.93 6.35 -4.53
N ALA A 10 -5.02 6.13 -3.79
CA ALA A 10 -4.99 5.49 -2.49
C ALA A 10 -6.21 4.58 -2.35
N ASN A 11 -5.98 3.41 -1.76
CA ASN A 11 -7.01 2.42 -1.47
C ASN A 11 -7.44 2.54 0.01
N ASP A 12 -8.71 2.28 0.30
CA ASP A 12 -9.31 2.34 1.64
C ASP A 12 -9.05 1.09 2.50
N SER A 13 -8.33 0.10 1.97
CA SER A 13 -7.92 -1.12 2.67
C SER A 13 -6.76 -0.96 3.66
N MET A 14 -6.38 0.27 4.01
CA MET A 14 -5.27 0.59 4.91
C MET A 14 -5.72 1.49 6.07
N TYR A 15 -5.28 1.17 7.28
CA TYR A 15 -5.17 2.17 8.34
C TYR A 15 -3.92 3.01 8.13
N HIS A 16 -3.94 4.25 8.61
CA HIS A 16 -2.83 5.17 8.44
C HIS A 16 -2.46 5.89 9.74
N SER A 17 -1.20 6.34 9.82
CA SER A 17 -0.69 7.21 10.86
C SER A 17 -0.73 8.66 10.37
N PRO A 18 -1.59 9.54 10.94
CA PRO A 18 -1.58 10.96 10.66
C PRO A 18 -0.21 11.61 10.90
N ARG A 19 0.58 11.06 11.85
CA ARG A 19 1.91 11.57 12.19
C ARG A 19 2.94 11.30 11.09
N LEU A 20 2.90 10.11 10.47
CA LEU A 20 3.88 9.69 9.48
C LEU A 20 3.52 10.12 8.04
N LEU A 21 2.24 10.40 7.78
CA LEU A 21 1.77 10.82 6.45
C LEU A 21 2.51 12.04 5.86
N PRO A 22 2.75 13.14 6.61
CA PRO A 22 3.41 14.32 6.04
C PRO A 22 4.82 14.02 5.51
N GLU A 23 5.59 13.21 6.24
CA GLU A 23 6.94 12.82 5.83
C GLU A 23 6.90 11.92 4.58
N MET A 24 5.99 10.96 4.53
CA MET A 24 5.79 10.12 3.35
C MET A 24 5.44 10.97 2.12
N VAL A 25 4.53 11.94 2.25
CA VAL A 25 4.16 12.85 1.16
C VAL A 25 5.36 13.69 0.70
N ALA A 26 6.18 14.17 1.63
CA ALA A 26 7.40 14.92 1.30
C ALA A 26 8.39 14.03 0.53
N ARG A 27 8.58 12.77 0.93
CA ARG A 27 9.45 11.80 0.23
C ARG A 27 8.95 11.49 -1.18
N VAL A 28 7.64 11.27 -1.35
CA VAL A 28 7.04 11.10 -2.69
C VAL A 28 7.31 12.31 -3.57
N ARG A 29 7.14 13.52 -3.05
CA ARG A 29 7.39 14.76 -3.82
C ARG A 29 8.87 14.98 -4.13
N ALA A 30 9.77 14.56 -3.25
CA ALA A 30 11.21 14.67 -3.44
C ALA A 30 11.77 13.67 -4.48
N SER A 31 11.11 12.53 -4.69
CA SER A 31 11.50 11.56 -5.71
C SER A 31 11.53 12.18 -7.12
N ALA A 32 12.54 11.83 -7.91
CA ALA A 32 12.64 12.21 -9.32
C ALA A 32 11.85 11.29 -10.27
N ALA A 33 11.23 10.22 -9.75
CA ALA A 33 10.50 9.27 -10.56
C ALA A 33 9.17 9.84 -11.07
N ASP A 34 8.78 9.43 -12.28
CA ASP A 34 7.52 9.78 -12.91
C ASP A 34 6.32 9.12 -12.21
N LEU A 35 6.50 7.92 -11.65
CA LEU A 35 5.55 7.22 -10.80
C LEU A 35 6.23 6.73 -9.51
N VAL A 36 5.63 7.04 -8.37
CA VAL A 36 6.15 6.67 -7.06
C VAL A 36 5.12 5.81 -6.34
N ALA A 37 5.41 4.53 -6.18
CA ALA A 37 4.67 3.64 -5.30
C ALA A 37 5.35 3.60 -3.92
N LEU A 38 4.64 3.13 -2.90
CA LEU A 38 5.24 3.03 -1.58
C LEU A 38 6.05 1.75 -1.39
N THR A 39 5.58 0.62 -1.89
CA THR A 39 6.25 -0.67 -1.73
C THR A 39 6.23 -1.48 -3.03
N ALA A 40 7.16 -2.43 -3.13
CA ALA A 40 7.20 -3.44 -4.18
C ALA A 40 6.90 -4.83 -3.62
N SER A 41 6.61 -5.78 -4.49
CA SER A 41 6.42 -7.19 -4.15
C SER A 41 7.00 -8.09 -5.23
N GLU A 42 7.52 -9.24 -4.80
CA GLU A 42 7.99 -10.34 -5.65
C GLU A 42 7.13 -11.61 -5.48
N GLU A 43 6.00 -11.53 -4.76
CA GLU A 43 5.16 -12.68 -4.39
C GLU A 43 4.70 -13.53 -5.58
N VAL A 44 4.35 -12.87 -6.69
CA VAL A 44 3.94 -13.54 -7.93
C VAL A 44 4.94 -13.26 -9.06
N ALA A 45 5.33 -11.99 -9.20
CA ALA A 45 6.39 -11.49 -10.07
C ALA A 45 6.84 -10.12 -9.54
N PRO A 46 8.03 -9.59 -9.89
CA PRO A 46 8.44 -8.26 -9.44
C PRO A 46 7.49 -7.16 -9.92
N HIS A 47 6.86 -6.44 -8.98
CA HIS A 47 5.94 -5.34 -9.28
C HIS A 47 5.88 -4.31 -8.15
N VAL A 48 5.32 -3.13 -8.47
CA VAL A 48 4.95 -2.13 -7.44
C VAL A 48 3.51 -2.35 -7.00
N GLN A 49 3.25 -2.24 -5.70
CA GLN A 49 1.91 -2.48 -5.16
C GLN A 49 1.00 -1.27 -5.42
N SER A 50 -0.27 -1.52 -5.79
CA SER A 50 -1.17 -0.46 -6.28
C SER A 50 -2.05 0.20 -5.21
N TYR A 51 -1.93 -0.20 -3.93
CA TYR A 51 -2.75 0.38 -2.85
C TYR A 51 -2.44 1.86 -2.59
N PHE A 52 -1.25 2.32 -2.98
CA PHE A 52 -0.86 3.72 -2.90
C PHE A 52 0.22 4.05 -3.93
N PHE A 53 -0.03 5.04 -4.78
CA PHE A 53 1.01 5.62 -5.62
C PHE A 53 0.66 7.04 -6.09
N ALA A 54 1.70 7.79 -6.46
CA ALA A 54 1.58 9.10 -7.07
C ALA A 54 2.12 9.06 -8.51
N LEU A 55 1.36 9.63 -9.44
CA LEU A 55 1.79 9.90 -10.81
C LEU A 55 2.17 11.38 -10.93
N LYS A 56 3.46 11.60 -11.18
CA LYS A 56 4.12 12.90 -11.22
C LYS A 56 4.60 13.29 -12.62
N ALA A 57 4.63 12.34 -13.56
CA ALA A 57 4.93 12.59 -14.97
C ALA A 57 4.14 13.80 -15.48
N PRO A 58 4.66 14.66 -16.36
CA PRO A 58 3.89 15.75 -16.93
C PRO A 58 2.74 15.19 -17.82
N PRO A 59 1.61 15.89 -17.97
CA PRO A 59 0.40 15.37 -18.62
C PRO A 59 0.62 14.69 -19.99
N GLU A 60 1.51 15.24 -20.82
CA GLU A 60 1.84 14.73 -22.15
C GLU A 60 2.54 13.37 -22.14
N ARG A 61 3.18 12.98 -21.02
CA ARG A 61 3.84 11.66 -20.86
C ARG A 61 2.93 10.61 -20.22
N ARG A 62 1.70 10.97 -19.83
CA ARG A 62 0.80 10.07 -19.07
C ARG A 62 0.01 9.09 -19.94
N GLN A 63 0.22 9.04 -21.25
CA GLN A 63 -0.59 8.20 -22.13
C GLN A 63 -0.58 6.72 -21.73
N ALA A 64 0.59 6.19 -21.33
CA ALA A 64 0.71 4.81 -20.85
C ALA A 64 -0.09 4.58 -19.55
N ALA A 65 0.01 5.50 -18.59
CA ALA A 65 -0.76 5.46 -17.34
C ALA A 65 -2.26 5.55 -17.61
N ARG A 66 -2.69 6.50 -18.44
CA ARG A 66 -4.10 6.67 -18.82
C ARG A 66 -4.66 5.43 -19.51
N GLY A 67 -3.95 4.88 -20.49
CA GLY A 67 -4.37 3.68 -21.21
C GLY A 67 -4.48 2.46 -20.30
N PHE A 68 -3.58 2.31 -19.33
CA PHE A 68 -3.68 1.29 -18.29
C PHE A 68 -4.98 1.44 -17.48
N TRP A 69 -5.27 2.65 -17.00
CA TRP A 69 -6.43 2.95 -16.17
C TRP A 69 -7.76 2.84 -16.91
N ASP A 70 -7.83 3.28 -18.17
CA ASP A 70 -9.01 3.12 -19.04
C ASP A 70 -9.36 1.64 -19.27
N GLY A 71 -8.36 0.76 -19.16
CA GLY A 71 -8.48 -0.69 -19.26
C GLY A 71 -8.86 -1.40 -17.95
N VAL A 72 -8.85 -0.72 -16.80
CA VAL A 72 -9.21 -1.34 -15.53
C VAL A 72 -10.70 -1.69 -15.54
N ARG A 73 -10.99 -2.92 -15.14
CA ARG A 73 -12.33 -3.47 -14.93
C ARG A 73 -12.40 -3.99 -13.51
N ALA A 74 -13.57 -3.87 -12.88
CA ALA A 74 -13.82 -4.56 -11.61
C ALA A 74 -13.64 -6.06 -11.84
N LEU A 75 -12.70 -6.67 -11.11
CA LEU A 75 -12.48 -8.11 -11.11
C LEU A 75 -12.82 -8.61 -9.71
N ASP A 76 -13.55 -9.72 -9.64
CA ASP A 76 -13.99 -10.30 -8.37
C ASP A 76 -12.88 -11.10 -7.67
N ASP A 77 -11.78 -11.42 -8.37
CA ASP A 77 -10.65 -12.19 -7.84
C ASP A 77 -9.43 -11.28 -7.58
N LYS A 78 -8.98 -11.23 -6.33
CA LYS A 78 -7.76 -10.51 -5.90
C LYS A 78 -6.53 -10.98 -6.68
N LEU A 79 -6.40 -12.28 -6.97
CA LEU A 79 -5.28 -12.80 -7.75
C LEU A 79 -5.39 -12.39 -9.23
N ALA A 80 -6.60 -12.24 -9.75
CA ALA A 80 -6.81 -11.69 -11.09
C ALA A 80 -6.44 -10.20 -11.15
N VAL A 81 -6.77 -9.41 -10.11
CA VAL A 81 -6.31 -8.02 -9.97
C VAL A 81 -4.78 -7.93 -9.97
N ILE A 82 -4.11 -8.73 -9.14
CA ILE A 82 -2.64 -8.75 -9.06
C ILE A 82 -2.05 -9.13 -10.43
N ARG A 83 -2.53 -10.22 -11.04
CA ARG A 83 -2.00 -10.72 -12.31
C ARG A 83 -2.26 -9.79 -13.50
N GLN A 84 -3.43 -9.17 -13.55
CA GLN A 84 -3.86 -8.40 -14.72
C GLN A 84 -3.47 -6.92 -14.64
N TYR A 85 -3.37 -6.38 -13.42
CA TYR A 85 -3.11 -4.96 -13.19
C TYR A 85 -1.79 -4.72 -12.48
N GLU A 86 -1.49 -5.33 -11.33
CA GLU A 86 -0.31 -4.98 -10.54
C GLU A 86 1.01 -5.48 -11.18
N ILE A 87 1.07 -6.75 -11.60
CA ILE A 87 2.27 -7.34 -12.22
C ILE A 87 2.74 -6.56 -13.46
N PRO A 88 1.89 -6.28 -14.46
CA PRO A 88 2.32 -5.53 -15.62
C PRO A 88 2.41 -4.02 -15.35
N HIS A 89 1.99 -3.50 -14.20
CA HIS A 89 1.90 -2.05 -13.97
C HIS A 89 3.26 -1.38 -14.16
N ARG A 90 4.29 -1.83 -13.43
CA ARG A 90 5.64 -1.28 -13.53
C ARG A 90 6.18 -1.41 -14.96
N ALA A 91 6.14 -2.62 -15.53
CA ALA A 91 6.65 -2.88 -16.87
C ALA A 91 5.92 -2.07 -17.95
N ARG A 92 4.60 -1.85 -17.84
CA ARG A 92 3.83 -1.02 -18.77
C ARG A 92 4.18 0.46 -18.66
N MET A 93 4.40 0.96 -17.44
CA MET A 93 4.84 2.34 -17.24
C MET A 93 6.24 2.55 -17.81
N GLU A 94 7.18 1.64 -17.52
CA GLU A 94 8.54 1.68 -18.03
C GLU A 94 8.60 1.55 -19.56
N ALA A 95 7.80 0.66 -20.16
CA ALA A 95 7.66 0.56 -21.61
C ALA A 95 7.05 1.82 -22.25
N GLY A 96 6.25 2.57 -21.48
CA GLY A 96 5.75 3.90 -21.83
C GLY A 96 6.75 5.03 -21.62
N GLY A 97 7.99 4.72 -21.21
CA GLY A 97 9.04 5.68 -20.96
C GLY A 97 8.94 6.43 -19.63
N LEU A 98 8.19 5.90 -18.65
CA LEU A 98 8.11 6.47 -17.30
C LEU A 98 9.10 5.78 -16.36
N THR A 99 9.76 6.56 -15.50
CA THR A 99 10.55 6.02 -14.40
C THR A 99 9.66 5.66 -13.21
N VAL A 100 9.92 4.52 -12.57
CA VAL A 100 9.13 4.00 -11.46
C VAL A 100 10.02 3.77 -10.23
N GLU A 101 9.58 4.25 -9.08
CA GLU A 101 10.26 4.04 -7.79
C GLU A 101 9.30 3.44 -6.76
N ALA A 102 9.82 2.56 -5.90
CA ALA A 102 9.18 2.13 -4.65
C ALA A 102 9.95 2.73 -3.47
N LEU A 103 9.28 3.55 -2.63
CA LEU A 103 9.96 4.34 -1.60
C LEU A 103 10.47 3.55 -0.39
N TYR A 104 9.77 2.50 -0.01
CA TYR A 104 10.06 1.70 1.17
C TYR A 104 10.59 0.34 0.75
N ALA A 105 11.67 -0.08 1.42
CA ALA A 105 12.28 -1.36 1.16
C ALA A 105 11.45 -2.47 1.80
N THR A 106 11.14 -3.48 1.00
CA THR A 106 10.57 -4.75 1.45
C THR A 106 11.63 -5.84 1.33
N PRO A 107 11.57 -6.93 2.12
CA PRO A 107 12.42 -8.08 1.92
C PRO A 107 12.35 -8.61 0.47
N ALA A 108 13.47 -9.15 -0.01
CA ALA A 108 13.54 -9.84 -1.29
C ALA A 108 12.87 -11.21 -1.22
N GLY A 109 12.42 -11.72 -2.37
CA GLY A 109 11.78 -13.03 -2.48
C GLY A 109 10.27 -13.00 -2.27
N PRO A 110 9.62 -14.16 -2.47
CA PRO A 110 8.16 -14.26 -2.46
C PRO A 110 7.59 -14.08 -1.04
N GLY A 111 6.46 -13.40 -0.94
CA GLY A 111 5.71 -13.23 0.31
C GLY A 111 4.92 -11.92 0.33
N ASN A 112 3.85 -11.89 1.13
CA ASN A 112 3.08 -10.67 1.35
C ASN A 112 3.80 -9.80 2.40
N HIS A 113 4.88 -9.12 1.99
CA HIS A 113 5.75 -8.35 2.89
C HIS A 113 5.03 -7.16 3.55
N LEU A 114 3.96 -6.65 2.94
CA LEU A 114 3.13 -5.60 3.53
C LEU A 114 2.40 -6.09 4.79
N GLN A 115 2.06 -7.38 4.86
CA GLN A 115 1.50 -8.01 6.05
C GLN A 115 2.57 -8.68 6.91
N GLY A 116 3.48 -9.47 6.32
CA GLY A 116 4.50 -10.23 7.03
C GLY A 116 5.59 -9.37 7.70
N SER A 117 5.89 -8.20 7.15
CA SER A 117 6.96 -7.31 7.63
C SER A 117 6.43 -5.99 8.17
N TRP A 118 5.14 -5.93 8.56
CA TRP A 118 4.47 -4.71 8.97
C TRP A 118 5.22 -3.94 10.09
N ARG A 119 5.78 -4.64 11.09
CA ARG A 119 6.58 -4.00 12.15
C ARG A 119 7.84 -3.33 11.61
N SER A 120 8.60 -4.03 10.76
CA SER A 120 9.80 -3.47 10.13
C SER A 120 9.48 -2.30 9.21
N LEU A 121 8.34 -2.32 8.52
CA LEU A 121 7.88 -1.18 7.74
C LEU A 121 7.58 0.03 8.64
N LEU A 122 6.92 -0.15 9.79
CA LEU A 122 6.69 0.93 10.74
C LEU A 122 7.99 1.57 11.22
N GLU A 123 9.01 0.76 11.51
CA GLU A 123 10.35 1.23 11.91
C GLU A 123 11.02 2.08 10.81
N GLN A 124 10.71 1.83 9.53
CA GLN A 124 11.16 2.65 8.40
C GLN A 124 10.34 3.96 8.22
N GLY A 125 9.39 4.24 9.11
CA GLY A 125 8.47 5.37 8.97
C GLY A 125 7.39 5.15 7.91
N PHE A 126 7.06 3.89 7.60
CA PHE A 126 5.94 3.57 6.70
C PHE A 126 4.60 3.92 7.39
N PRO A 127 3.73 4.74 6.78
CA PRO A 127 2.60 5.32 7.49
C PRO A 127 1.34 4.43 7.49
N PHE A 128 1.39 3.19 6.99
CA PHE A 128 0.20 2.37 6.80
C PHE A 128 0.29 0.98 7.42
N VAL A 129 -0.88 0.41 7.75
CA VAL A 129 -1.07 -1.01 8.11
C VAL A 129 -2.32 -1.54 7.43
N LYS A 130 -2.26 -2.74 6.86
CA LYS A 130 -3.41 -3.38 6.18
C LYS A 130 -4.55 -3.65 7.16
N VAL A 131 -5.78 -3.31 6.76
CA VAL A 131 -6.98 -3.63 7.56
C VAL A 131 -7.13 -5.15 7.73
N GLU A 132 -6.95 -5.90 6.64
CA GLU A 132 -7.04 -7.38 6.62
C GLU A 132 -6.04 -8.04 7.57
N LEU A 133 -4.84 -7.46 7.75
CA LEU A 133 -3.85 -7.99 8.69
C LEU A 133 -4.42 -8.05 10.11
N LEU A 134 -5.03 -6.96 10.57
CA LEU A 134 -5.56 -6.87 11.94
C LEU A 134 -6.95 -7.52 12.07
N ARG A 135 -7.77 -7.42 11.03
CA ARG A 135 -9.13 -7.94 11.03
C ARG A 135 -9.15 -9.45 10.87
N ASP A 136 -8.53 -9.97 9.81
CA ASP A 136 -8.68 -11.37 9.43
C ASP A 136 -7.45 -12.19 9.84
N ASN A 137 -6.27 -11.56 9.82
CA ASN A 137 -4.96 -12.19 10.07
C ASN A 137 -4.80 -13.50 9.28
N PRO A 138 -4.92 -13.47 7.94
CA PRO A 138 -5.01 -14.68 7.11
C PRO A 138 -3.78 -15.57 7.18
N PHE A 139 -2.63 -14.99 7.55
CA PHE A 139 -1.35 -15.70 7.70
C PHE A 139 -1.06 -16.10 9.16
N GLN A 140 -2.01 -15.88 10.09
CA GLN A 140 -1.88 -16.22 11.52
C GLN A 140 -0.60 -15.65 12.14
N LEU A 141 -0.27 -14.41 11.80
CA LEU A 141 0.91 -13.72 12.33
C LEU A 141 0.71 -13.40 13.82
N ASP A 142 1.81 -13.32 14.55
CA ASP A 142 1.78 -12.84 15.94
C ASP A 142 1.50 -11.33 15.96
N LEU A 143 0.27 -10.99 16.37
CA LEU A 143 -0.20 -9.63 16.53
C LEU A 143 -0.11 -9.12 17.98
N SER A 144 0.54 -9.85 18.89
CA SER A 144 0.71 -9.39 20.26
C SER A 144 1.33 -7.98 20.32
N GLY A 145 0.77 -7.12 21.18
CA GLY A 145 1.24 -5.75 21.36
C GLY A 145 1.03 -4.83 20.15
N TRP A 146 0.19 -5.19 19.18
CA TRP A 146 -0.03 -4.37 17.98
C TRP A 146 -0.50 -2.95 18.31
N ARG A 147 -1.36 -2.79 19.32
CA ARG A 147 -1.85 -1.49 19.80
C ARG A 147 -0.71 -0.57 20.19
N GLY A 148 0.23 -1.07 21.02
CA GLY A 148 1.40 -0.30 21.45
C GLY A 148 2.33 0.05 20.29
N ALA A 149 2.54 -0.88 19.37
CA ALA A 149 3.35 -0.65 18.17
C ALA A 149 2.75 0.46 17.29
N LEU A 150 1.43 0.42 17.05
CA LEU A 150 0.73 1.44 16.26
C LEU A 150 0.68 2.80 16.97
N ALA A 151 0.39 2.82 18.27
CA ALA A 151 0.38 4.05 19.07
C ALA A 151 1.75 4.76 19.06
N THR A 152 2.83 3.99 19.23
CA THR A 152 4.22 4.51 19.16
C THR A 152 4.51 5.15 17.80
N HIS A 153 3.87 4.65 16.74
CA HIS A 153 3.98 5.15 15.38
C HIS A 153 2.97 6.24 15.01
N GLY A 154 2.14 6.68 15.96
CA GLY A 154 1.19 7.79 15.79
C GLY A 154 -0.10 7.42 15.06
N PHE A 155 -0.49 6.15 15.06
CA PHE A 155 -1.82 5.73 14.62
C PHE A 155 -2.88 6.04 15.68
N VAL A 156 -4.12 6.30 15.25
CA VAL A 156 -5.26 6.49 16.15
C VAL A 156 -5.84 5.13 16.53
N VAL A 157 -5.26 4.50 17.55
CA VAL A 157 -5.55 3.11 17.91
C VAL A 157 -7.01 2.89 18.32
N ASP A 158 -7.63 3.87 18.98
CA ASP A 158 -9.03 3.76 19.43
C ASP A 158 -10.01 3.68 18.25
N GLU A 159 -9.77 4.47 17.19
CA GLU A 159 -10.58 4.41 15.96
C GLU A 159 -10.38 3.08 15.23
N ILE A 160 -9.14 2.58 15.18
CA ILE A 160 -8.83 1.27 14.59
C ILE A 160 -9.55 0.17 15.38
N ALA A 161 -9.44 0.18 16.71
CA ALA A 161 -10.09 -0.80 17.57
C ALA A 161 -11.61 -0.75 17.45
N PHE A 162 -12.19 0.46 17.38
CA PHE A 162 -13.62 0.64 17.14
C PHE A 162 -14.06 0.06 15.80
N HIS A 163 -13.35 0.36 14.70
CA HIS A 163 -13.67 -0.21 13.38
C HIS A 163 -13.53 -1.73 13.35
N LEU A 164 -12.53 -2.30 14.04
CA LEU A 164 -12.37 -3.75 14.17
C LEU A 164 -13.52 -4.38 14.98
N GLY A 165 -13.93 -3.78 16.10
CA GLY A 165 -15.00 -4.29 16.97
C GLY A 165 -16.42 -4.04 16.46
N ALA A 166 -16.61 -3.07 15.57
CA ALA A 166 -17.86 -2.88 14.83
C ALA A 166 -18.14 -4.03 13.84
N ARG A 167 -17.16 -4.92 13.62
CA ARG A 167 -17.31 -6.13 12.81
C ARG A 167 -17.27 -7.37 13.72
N PRO A 168 -18.21 -8.33 13.56
CA PRO A 168 -18.32 -9.49 14.44
C PRO A 168 -17.11 -10.44 14.49
N ASP A 169 -16.13 -10.29 13.59
CA ASP A 169 -15.12 -11.29 13.23
C ASP A 169 -13.65 -10.83 13.36
N GLY A 170 -13.38 -9.67 13.97
CA GLY A 170 -12.01 -9.12 14.07
C GLY A 170 -11.06 -9.93 14.98
N THR A 171 -10.12 -10.69 14.39
CA THR A 171 -9.11 -11.53 15.07
C THR A 171 -8.28 -10.76 16.10
N ALA A 172 -7.82 -9.54 15.79
CA ALA A 172 -7.03 -8.72 16.74
C ALA A 172 -7.84 -8.18 17.94
N ALA A 173 -9.17 -8.09 17.84
CA ALA A 173 -10.02 -7.74 18.97
C ALA A 173 -10.20 -8.93 19.92
N LEU A 174 -10.28 -10.14 19.37
CA LEU A 174 -10.45 -11.39 20.14
C LEU A 174 -9.18 -11.80 20.91
N MET A 175 -7.98 -11.57 20.35
CA MET A 175 -6.72 -12.01 20.94
C MET A 175 -6.27 -11.24 22.20
N GLU A 176 -6.92 -10.13 22.57
CA GLU A 176 -6.60 -9.38 23.81
C GLU A 176 -7.76 -9.34 24.83
N MET A 177 -8.84 -10.10 24.59
CA MET A 177 -9.92 -10.30 25.57
C MET A 177 -9.68 -11.52 26.48
N GLY A 178 -8.54 -12.20 26.35
CA GLY A 178 -8.09 -13.31 27.21
C GLY A 178 -6.76 -12.98 27.86
#